data_AF-A0A3B0WV89-F1
#
_entry.id   AF-A0A3B0WV89-F1
#
_cell.length_a   1.000
_cell.length_b   1.000
_cell.length_c   1.000
_cell.angle_alpha   90.00
_cell.angle_beta   90.00
_cell.angle_gamma   90.00
#
_symmetry.space_group_name_H-M   'P 1'
#
loop_
_entity.id
_entity.type
_entity.pdbx_description
1 polymer ?
#
loop_
_entity_poly.entity_id
_entity_poly.type
_entity_poly.pdbx_seq_one_letter_code
_entity_poly.pdbx_strand_id
1 'polypeptide(L)'
;MTLFIISYDQQEYECRDNESIIDAALRQGIKIKFSCGKGSCHTCIMQCLKGELPPQSQKGLNDYEIYHQYFLPCCCYPVGHMKIITIPSKITHSSSGNTSLLTDLSSTKNQQFALDAEMWDALNKGKKLKIILDDFYQQVYQDEKLLPFFKNTTKKHSSEKQYSFLRQKFSGEKCYFGDRPKNAHHWMVINNELFDYREDLLIKCLRKHKLPEYLVQRWVKLDETFRTDIVKSTPQPKIINGVVYPLDGLETIKIDEGTLCDSCDRPIEKNEMVRYHLRLGLTYCSNCMTSEKLKQII
;
A
#
# COMPACT_ATOMS: atom_id res chain seq x y z
N MET A 1 -37.68 22.67 4.76
CA MET A 1 -36.43 22.24 5.41
C MET A 1 -36.32 20.75 5.16
N THR A 2 -35.47 20.39 4.21
CA THR A 2 -35.23 19.00 3.84
C THR A 2 -34.29 18.40 4.88
N LEU A 3 -34.58 17.16 5.28
CA LEU A 3 -33.82 16.45 6.30
C LEU A 3 -33.10 15.27 5.66
N PHE A 4 -31.81 15.15 5.94
CA PHE A 4 -30.98 14.07 5.47
C PHE A 4 -30.41 13.27 6.63
N ILE A 5 -30.21 11.99 6.40
CA ILE A 5 -29.59 11.08 7.37
C ILE A 5 -28.12 10.94 7.04
N ILE A 6 -27.27 11.20 8.02
CA ILE A 6 -25.83 11.04 7.94
C ILE A 6 -25.42 9.86 8.83
N SER A 7 -24.89 8.81 8.22
CA SER A 7 -24.37 7.63 8.91
C SER A 7 -22.88 7.80 9.21
N TYR A 8 -22.51 7.80 10.49
CA TYR A 8 -21.15 7.98 10.99
C TYR A 8 -20.94 7.21 12.29
N ASP A 9 -19.81 6.49 12.42
CA ASP A 9 -19.41 5.77 13.64
C ASP A 9 -20.49 4.86 14.25
N GLN A 10 -21.14 4.05 13.39
CA GLN A 10 -22.27 3.16 13.74
C GLN A 10 -23.52 3.88 14.27
N GLN A 11 -23.56 5.21 14.16
CA GLN A 11 -24.70 6.04 14.53
C GLN A 11 -25.23 6.77 13.30
N GLU A 12 -26.46 7.24 13.42
CA GLU A 12 -27.10 8.09 12.42
C GLU A 12 -27.54 9.38 13.09
N TYR A 13 -27.38 10.50 12.40
CA TYR A 13 -27.85 11.80 12.87
C TYR A 13 -28.48 12.59 11.73
N GLU A 14 -29.35 13.50 12.10
CA GLU A 14 -30.14 14.28 11.15
C GLU A 14 -29.43 15.57 10.76
N CYS A 15 -29.24 15.82 9.47
CA CYS A 15 -28.65 17.05 8.94
C CYS A 15 -29.66 17.77 8.05
N ARG A 16 -29.91 19.04 8.33
CA ARG A 16 -30.78 19.88 7.52
C ARG A 16 -30.04 20.37 6.28
N ASP A 17 -30.78 20.67 5.22
CA ASP A 17 -30.25 21.25 3.97
C ASP A 17 -29.54 22.61 4.17
N ASN A 18 -29.84 23.33 5.25
CA ASN A 18 -29.31 24.67 5.54
C ASN A 18 -28.21 24.72 6.61
N GLU A 19 -27.70 23.59 7.07
CA GLU A 19 -26.57 23.52 8.02
C GLU A 19 -25.46 22.62 7.47
N SER A 20 -24.23 22.82 7.97
CA SER A 20 -23.13 21.93 7.59
C SER A 20 -23.23 20.59 8.32
N ILE A 21 -22.58 19.56 7.77
CA ILE A 21 -22.47 18.26 8.43
C ILE A 21 -21.83 18.39 9.83
N ILE A 22 -20.91 19.34 10.04
CA ILE A 22 -20.32 19.59 11.38
C ILE A 22 -21.32 20.25 12.33
N ASP A 23 -22.10 21.22 11.86
CA ASP A 23 -23.07 21.90 12.72
C ASP A 23 -24.18 20.95 13.16
N ALA A 24 -24.66 20.09 12.25
CA ALA A 24 -25.61 19.03 12.57
C ALA A 24 -25.04 18.02 13.59
N ALA A 25 -23.77 17.64 13.44
CA ALA A 25 -23.09 16.75 14.37
C ALA A 25 -22.96 17.39 15.76
N LEU A 26 -22.52 18.65 15.85
CA LEU A 26 -22.39 19.40 17.11
C LEU A 26 -23.73 19.56 17.82
N ARG A 27 -24.79 19.90 17.08
CA ARG A 27 -26.16 20.05 17.59
C ARG A 27 -26.68 18.76 18.25
N GLN A 28 -26.22 17.60 17.81
CA GLN A 28 -26.63 16.28 18.30
C GLN A 28 -25.57 15.59 19.18
N GLY A 29 -24.48 16.28 19.54
CA GLY A 29 -23.43 15.73 20.39
C GLY A 29 -22.54 14.67 19.73
N ILE A 30 -22.56 14.58 18.39
CA ILE A 30 -21.71 13.67 17.61
C ILE A 30 -20.30 14.26 17.49
N LYS A 31 -19.29 13.49 17.90
CA LYS A 31 -17.89 13.94 17.92
C LYS A 31 -17.23 13.75 16.56
N ILE A 32 -17.06 14.85 15.83
CA ILE A 32 -16.22 14.95 14.62
C ILE A 32 -15.07 15.90 14.93
N LYS A 33 -13.84 15.56 14.50
CA LYS A 33 -12.68 16.45 14.68
C LYS A 33 -12.82 17.66 13.77
N PHE A 34 -12.61 18.86 14.29
CA PHE A 34 -12.54 20.11 13.50
C PHE A 34 -11.77 21.18 14.27
N SER A 35 -11.41 22.27 13.59
CA SER A 35 -10.75 23.42 14.23
C SER A 35 -11.29 24.75 13.69
N CYS A 36 -11.12 25.06 12.39
CA CYS A 36 -11.47 26.37 11.86
C CYS A 36 -12.95 26.56 11.48
N GLY A 37 -13.68 25.47 11.18
CA GLY A 37 -15.07 25.51 10.69
C GLY A 37 -15.25 26.13 9.29
N LYS A 38 -14.17 26.49 8.59
CA LYS A 38 -14.20 27.26 7.32
C LYS A 38 -13.37 26.63 6.20
N GLY A 39 -12.95 25.39 6.38
CA GLY A 39 -12.24 24.60 5.36
C GLY A 39 -10.76 24.93 5.17
N SER A 40 -10.15 25.86 5.91
CA SER A 40 -8.73 26.24 5.70
C SER A 40 -7.72 25.34 6.41
N CYS A 41 -8.09 24.74 7.55
CA CYS A 41 -7.15 23.94 8.36
C CYS A 41 -7.12 22.45 8.00
N HIS A 42 -8.10 21.98 7.21
CA HIS A 42 -8.29 20.59 6.79
C HIS A 42 -8.41 19.55 7.93
N THR A 43 -8.44 19.98 9.20
CA THR A 43 -8.57 19.10 10.38
C THR A 43 -9.83 18.24 10.35
N CYS A 44 -10.90 18.72 9.70
CA CYS A 44 -12.16 17.99 9.62
C CYS A 44 -12.25 17.02 8.46
N ILE A 45 -11.22 16.89 7.62
CA ILE A 45 -11.29 16.07 6.42
C ILE A 45 -11.76 14.64 6.72
N MET A 46 -12.72 14.17 5.94
CA MET A 46 -13.36 12.85 6.07
C MET A 46 -13.57 12.25 4.68
N GLN A 47 -13.90 10.96 4.63
CA GLN A 47 -14.22 10.27 3.38
C GLN A 47 -15.71 9.97 3.31
N CYS A 48 -16.32 10.27 2.16
CA CYS A 48 -17.67 9.84 1.81
C CYS A 48 -17.62 8.44 1.19
N LEU A 49 -18.42 7.51 1.71
CA LEU A 49 -18.56 6.14 1.18
C LEU A 49 -19.81 5.95 0.33
N LYS A 50 -20.82 6.79 0.57
CA LYS A 50 -22.11 6.76 -0.12
C LYS A 50 -22.75 8.13 0.00
N GLY A 51 -23.39 8.59 -1.08
CA GLY A 51 -24.00 9.91 -1.18
C GLY A 51 -23.17 10.83 -2.08
N GLU A 52 -23.82 11.87 -2.59
CA GLU A 52 -23.20 12.82 -3.51
C GLU A 52 -22.48 13.93 -2.72
N LEU A 53 -21.28 14.30 -3.17
CA LEU A 53 -20.50 15.37 -2.58
C LEU A 53 -20.70 16.67 -3.36
N PRO A 54 -21.21 17.76 -2.73
CA PRO A 54 -21.27 19.05 -3.38
C PRO A 54 -19.84 19.58 -3.61
N PRO A 55 -19.54 20.24 -4.75
CA PRO A 55 -18.18 20.68 -5.10
C PRO A 55 -17.51 21.57 -4.03
N GLN A 56 -18.29 22.38 -3.32
CA GLN A 56 -17.80 23.24 -2.25
C GLN A 56 -17.13 22.45 -1.10
N SER A 57 -17.59 21.22 -0.84
CA SER A 57 -17.04 20.36 0.20
C SER A 57 -15.63 19.84 -0.13
N GLN A 58 -15.21 19.90 -1.40
CA GLN A 58 -13.88 19.44 -1.84
C GLN A 58 -12.97 20.60 -2.25
N LYS A 59 -13.41 21.85 -2.02
CA LYS A 59 -12.61 23.03 -2.36
C LYS A 59 -11.32 23.06 -1.53
N GLY A 60 -10.18 23.15 -2.21
CA GLY A 60 -8.85 23.15 -1.58
C GLY A 60 -8.24 21.76 -1.41
N LEU A 61 -8.97 20.70 -1.76
CA LEU A 61 -8.43 19.33 -1.82
C LEU A 61 -7.70 19.11 -3.13
N ASN A 62 -6.69 18.25 -3.12
CA ASN A 62 -5.97 17.84 -4.32
C ASN A 62 -6.72 16.73 -5.08
N ASP A 63 -6.30 16.43 -6.30
CA ASP A 63 -6.97 15.46 -7.18
C ASP A 63 -7.06 14.04 -6.57
N TYR A 64 -6.08 13.64 -5.76
CA TYR A 64 -6.09 12.36 -5.06
C TYR A 64 -7.18 12.32 -3.99
N GLU A 65 -7.29 13.36 -3.19
CA GLU A 65 -8.33 13.51 -2.17
C GLU A 65 -9.73 13.55 -2.81
N ILE A 66 -9.88 14.29 -3.92
CA ILE A 66 -11.13 14.34 -4.69
C ILE A 66 -11.50 12.95 -5.23
N TYR A 67 -10.55 12.26 -5.88
CA TYR A 67 -10.74 10.91 -6.43
C TYR A 67 -11.18 9.91 -5.36
N HIS A 68 -10.60 9.98 -4.16
CA HIS A 68 -10.96 9.12 -3.03
C HIS A 68 -12.22 9.53 -2.27
N GLN A 69 -12.99 10.49 -2.80
CA GLN A 69 -14.22 10.99 -2.18
C GLN A 69 -13.96 11.62 -0.81
N TYR A 70 -12.80 12.27 -0.64
CA TYR A 70 -12.52 13.05 0.56
C TYR A 70 -13.21 14.40 0.44
N PHE A 71 -13.62 14.93 1.59
CA PHE A 71 -14.35 16.18 1.66
C PHE A 71 -14.16 16.82 3.04
N LEU A 72 -14.53 18.09 3.14
CA LEU A 72 -14.52 18.91 4.34
C LEU A 72 -15.95 19.02 4.89
N PRO A 73 -16.31 18.30 5.96
CA PRO A 73 -17.64 18.32 6.55
C PRO A 73 -18.09 19.72 7.01
N CYS A 74 -17.16 20.60 7.40
CA CYS A 74 -17.49 21.99 7.77
C CYS A 74 -17.92 22.85 6.58
N CYS A 75 -17.66 22.40 5.36
CA CYS A 75 -18.04 23.08 4.12
C CYS A 75 -19.04 22.26 3.30
N CYS A 76 -19.59 21.19 3.87
CA CYS A 76 -20.50 20.28 3.21
C CYS A 76 -21.93 20.50 3.70
N TYR A 77 -22.77 20.99 2.80
CA TYR A 77 -24.23 21.04 2.96
C TYR A 77 -24.81 19.87 2.17
N PRO A 78 -25.43 18.88 2.83
CA PRO A 78 -25.84 17.65 2.16
C PRO A 78 -26.91 17.90 1.10
N VAL A 79 -26.82 17.19 -0.02
CA VAL A 79 -27.86 17.13 -1.08
C VAL A 79 -28.65 15.81 -1.07
N GLY A 80 -28.35 14.94 -0.12
CA GLY A 80 -28.92 13.60 0.02
C GLY A 80 -28.42 12.89 1.28
N HIS A 81 -28.90 11.66 1.52
CA HIS A 81 -28.38 10.82 2.59
C HIS A 81 -26.91 10.45 2.33
N MET A 82 -26.08 10.47 3.37
CA MET A 82 -24.64 10.23 3.23
C MET A 82 -24.13 9.23 4.26
N LYS A 83 -23.11 8.46 3.88
CA LYS A 83 -22.34 7.60 4.79
C LYS A 83 -20.89 8.06 4.79
N ILE A 84 -20.39 8.48 5.95
CA ILE A 84 -19.09 9.14 6.08
C ILE A 84 -18.22 8.41 7.10
N ILE A 85 -16.90 8.52 6.94
CA ILE A 85 -15.92 7.95 7.89
C ILE A 85 -14.77 8.92 8.13
N THR A 86 -14.14 8.82 9.31
CA THR A 86 -12.86 9.48 9.57
C THR A 86 -11.76 8.88 8.69
N ILE A 87 -10.92 9.72 8.11
CA ILE A 87 -9.68 9.24 7.49
C ILE A 87 -8.58 9.08 8.56
N PRO A 88 -7.67 8.09 8.43
CA PRO A 88 -6.56 7.94 9.37
C PRO A 88 -5.65 9.17 9.34
N SER A 89 -5.29 9.71 10.51
CA SER A 89 -4.49 10.94 10.69
C SER A 89 -3.09 10.96 10.03
N LYS A 90 -2.68 9.90 9.34
CA LYS A 90 -1.41 9.85 8.59
C LYS A 90 -1.50 10.51 7.19
N ILE A 91 -2.69 10.94 6.77
CA ILE A 91 -2.93 11.60 5.47
C ILE A 91 -3.20 13.11 5.64
N THR A 92 -3.45 13.59 6.85
CA THR A 92 -3.62 15.03 7.09
C THR A 92 -2.25 15.71 7.04
N HIS A 93 -1.97 16.45 5.97
CA HIS A 93 -0.82 17.34 5.88
C HIS A 93 -0.93 18.45 6.92
N SER A 94 -0.50 18.19 8.15
CA SER A 94 -0.18 19.24 9.11
C SER A 94 1.24 19.70 8.82
N SER A 95 1.35 20.88 8.23
CA SER A 95 2.57 21.68 8.26
C SER A 95 3.08 21.77 9.71
N SER A 96 4.36 21.47 9.89
CA SER A 96 5.21 21.78 11.06
C SER A 96 5.27 20.79 12.24
N GLY A 97 6.48 20.23 12.46
CA GLY A 97 7.11 20.21 13.79
C GLY A 97 7.15 18.91 14.60
N ASN A 98 8.22 18.13 14.40
CA ASN A 98 9.04 17.35 15.34
C ASN A 98 8.47 16.42 16.47
N THR A 99 9.09 15.24 16.49
CA THR A 99 9.49 14.36 17.62
C THR A 99 8.47 13.53 18.41
N SER A 100 8.61 12.22 18.17
CA SER A 100 8.83 11.16 19.18
C SER A 100 7.63 10.49 19.83
N LEU A 101 7.83 9.17 19.98
CA LEU A 101 7.23 8.22 20.92
C LEU A 101 5.80 7.74 20.62
N LEU A 102 5.79 6.52 20.07
CA LEU A 102 5.05 5.35 20.57
C LEU A 102 3.61 5.61 21.03
N THR A 103 2.64 5.07 20.32
CA THR A 103 1.99 3.78 20.69
C THR A 103 0.84 3.47 19.74
N ASP A 104 0.59 2.17 19.61
CA ASP A 104 -0.45 1.55 18.84
C ASP A 104 -1.88 1.95 19.20
N LEU A 105 -2.78 1.53 18.29
CA LEU A 105 -4.22 1.25 18.40
C LEU A 105 -5.08 2.24 17.60
N SER A 106 -5.93 1.84 16.66
CA SER A 106 -6.19 0.58 15.99
C SER A 106 -7.20 0.95 14.90
N SER A 107 -6.79 0.74 13.65
CA SER A 107 -7.55 1.04 12.44
C SER A 107 -8.56 -0.06 12.18
N THR A 108 -9.84 0.19 12.45
CA THR A 108 -10.94 -0.73 12.11
C THR A 108 -11.52 -0.40 10.73
N LYS A 109 -10.75 -0.69 9.69
CA LYS A 109 -11.24 -1.08 8.35
C LYS A 109 -10.26 -2.00 7.65
N ASN A 110 -9.98 -3.11 8.31
CA ASN A 110 -9.70 -4.39 7.66
C ASN A 110 -10.65 -5.35 8.36
N GLN A 111 -11.17 -6.37 7.67
CA GLN A 111 -11.41 -7.60 8.42
C GLN A 111 -10.06 -7.96 9.02
N GLN A 112 -9.93 -7.68 10.31
CA GLN A 112 -8.77 -8.02 11.09
C GLN A 112 -8.73 -9.54 11.01
N PHE A 113 -7.80 -10.10 10.23
CA PHE A 113 -7.15 -11.30 10.71
C PHE A 113 -6.68 -10.87 12.10
N ALA A 114 -7.42 -11.30 13.12
CA ALA A 114 -6.94 -11.25 14.49
C ALA A 114 -5.50 -11.77 14.43
N LEU A 115 -4.62 -11.14 15.20
CA LEU A 115 -3.30 -11.68 15.51
C LEU A 115 -3.40 -13.20 15.46
N ASP A 116 -2.79 -13.81 14.45
CA ASP A 116 -3.00 -15.22 14.19
C ASP A 116 -2.04 -15.99 15.09
N ALA A 117 -2.27 -15.87 16.39
CA ALA A 117 -1.40 -16.42 17.41
C ALA A 117 -1.26 -17.93 17.23
N GLU A 118 -2.35 -18.61 16.86
CA GLU A 118 -2.35 -20.03 16.56
C GLU A 118 -1.47 -20.37 15.34
N MET A 119 -1.61 -19.65 14.22
CA MET A 119 -0.72 -19.82 13.07
C MET A 119 0.74 -19.53 13.45
N TRP A 120 0.97 -18.45 14.19
CA TRP A 120 2.31 -18.04 14.60
C TRP A 120 2.98 -19.09 15.51
N ASP A 121 2.21 -19.72 16.38
CA ASP A 121 2.63 -20.82 17.24
C ASP A 121 2.91 -22.09 16.43
N ALA A 122 2.01 -22.44 15.52
CA ALA A 122 2.20 -23.58 14.61
C ALA A 122 3.41 -23.40 13.68
N LEU A 123 3.79 -22.16 13.40
CA LEU A 123 5.01 -21.78 12.67
C LEU A 123 6.25 -21.68 13.57
N ASN A 124 6.18 -22.17 14.81
CA ASN A 124 7.26 -22.17 15.80
C ASN A 124 7.86 -20.76 15.96
N LYS A 125 6.98 -19.78 16.19
CA LYS A 125 7.34 -18.37 16.34
C LYS A 125 8.26 -17.85 15.22
N GLY A 126 8.01 -18.31 13.99
CA GLY A 126 8.75 -17.94 12.79
C GLY A 126 9.88 -18.88 12.37
N LYS A 127 10.40 -19.75 13.26
CA LYS A 127 11.49 -20.67 12.88
C LYS A 127 11.06 -21.62 11.76
N LYS A 128 9.85 -22.15 11.84
CA LYS A 128 9.31 -23.04 10.81
C LYS A 128 8.92 -22.27 9.54
N LEU A 129 8.39 -21.05 9.70
CA LEU A 129 8.09 -20.16 8.57
C LEU A 129 9.32 -19.94 7.68
N LYS A 130 10.48 -19.65 8.30
CA LYS A 130 11.74 -19.48 7.55
C LYS A 130 12.09 -20.72 6.73
N ILE A 131 12.02 -21.90 7.34
CA ILE A 131 12.33 -23.18 6.67
C ILE A 131 11.39 -23.42 5.48
N ILE A 132 10.09 -23.17 5.67
CA ILE A 132 9.08 -23.29 4.61
C ILE A 132 9.38 -22.35 3.45
N LEU A 133 9.68 -21.08 3.74
CA LEU A 133 9.96 -20.08 2.70
C LEU A 133 11.28 -20.34 1.97
N ASP A 134 12.31 -20.81 2.68
CA ASP A 134 13.58 -21.17 2.05
C ASP A 134 13.40 -22.36 1.08
N ASP A 135 12.57 -23.35 1.41
CA ASP A 135 12.20 -24.45 0.51
C ASP A 135 11.32 -23.99 -0.66
N PHE A 136 10.31 -23.16 -0.39
CA PHE A 136 9.45 -22.57 -1.42
C PHE A 136 10.27 -21.78 -2.44
N TYR A 137 11.12 -20.86 -1.98
CA TYR A 137 11.95 -20.06 -2.88
C TYR A 137 13.08 -20.86 -3.54
N GLN A 138 13.53 -21.97 -2.97
CA GLN A 138 14.41 -22.90 -3.68
C GLN A 138 13.73 -23.45 -4.94
N GLN A 139 12.44 -23.82 -4.84
CA GLN A 139 11.67 -24.32 -5.97
C GLN A 139 11.33 -23.20 -6.97
N VAL A 140 10.91 -22.02 -6.49
CA VAL A 140 10.62 -20.85 -7.35
C VAL A 140 11.81 -20.47 -8.24
N TYR A 141 13.04 -20.50 -7.70
CA TYR A 141 14.25 -20.14 -8.46
C TYR A 141 14.74 -21.25 -9.41
N GLN A 142 14.11 -22.42 -9.38
CA GLN A 142 14.33 -23.52 -10.32
C GLN A 142 13.18 -23.67 -11.32
N ASP A 143 12.13 -22.87 -11.16
CA ASP A 143 10.89 -22.96 -11.94
C ASP A 143 10.95 -22.04 -13.16
N GLU A 144 10.83 -22.61 -14.36
CA GLU A 144 10.93 -21.85 -15.62
C GLU A 144 9.82 -20.80 -15.78
N LYS A 145 8.63 -21.03 -15.22
CA LYS A 145 7.50 -20.10 -15.31
C LYS A 145 7.66 -18.92 -14.35
N LEU A 146 8.26 -19.16 -13.18
CA LEU A 146 8.39 -18.15 -12.13
C LEU A 146 9.71 -17.38 -12.17
N LEU A 147 10.83 -18.05 -12.51
CA LEU A 147 12.18 -17.46 -12.51
C LEU A 147 12.29 -16.12 -13.25
N PRO A 148 11.61 -15.87 -14.39
CA PRO A 148 11.68 -14.58 -15.07
C PRO A 148 11.31 -13.37 -14.18
N PHE A 149 10.44 -13.55 -13.19
CA PHE A 149 10.03 -12.48 -12.27
C PHE A 149 11.07 -12.16 -11.19
N PHE A 150 12.11 -12.98 -11.06
CA PHE A 150 13.10 -12.91 -9.99
C PHE A 150 14.54 -12.61 -10.47
N LYS A 151 14.75 -12.34 -11.76
CA LYS A 151 16.09 -12.15 -12.37
C LYS A 151 16.98 -11.14 -11.65
N ASN A 152 16.39 -10.06 -11.11
CA ASN A 152 17.11 -8.97 -10.45
C ASN A 152 17.01 -9.00 -8.92
N THR A 153 16.59 -10.13 -8.33
CA THR A 153 16.52 -10.28 -6.87
C THR A 153 17.11 -11.60 -6.43
N THR A 154 17.81 -11.62 -5.30
CA THR A 154 18.37 -12.85 -4.77
C THR A 154 17.29 -13.69 -4.07
N LYS A 155 17.45 -15.03 -4.11
CA LYS A 155 16.56 -15.96 -3.40
C LYS A 155 16.41 -15.60 -1.93
N LYS A 156 17.53 -15.24 -1.28
CA LYS A 156 17.58 -14.81 0.11
C LYS A 156 16.75 -13.55 0.34
N HIS A 157 16.93 -12.53 -0.50
CA HIS A 157 16.16 -11.28 -0.40
C HIS A 157 14.66 -11.52 -0.55
N SER A 158 14.24 -12.30 -1.55
CA SER A 158 12.84 -12.64 -1.80
C SER A 158 12.22 -13.39 -0.61
N SER A 159 12.91 -14.41 -0.09
CA SER A 159 12.50 -15.17 1.11
C SER A 159 12.37 -14.27 2.35
N GLU A 160 13.35 -13.43 2.63
CA GLU A 160 13.37 -12.55 3.80
C GLU A 160 12.30 -11.44 3.75
N LYS A 161 12.02 -10.92 2.56
CA LYS A 161 10.93 -9.95 2.35
C LYS A 161 9.57 -10.60 2.62
N GLN A 162 9.30 -11.79 2.06
CA GLN A 162 8.06 -12.50 2.32
C GLN A 162 7.94 -12.96 3.77
N TYR A 163 9.04 -13.39 4.40
CA TYR A 163 9.09 -13.72 5.82
C TYR A 163 8.64 -12.54 6.68
N SER A 164 9.22 -11.36 6.46
CA SER A 164 8.88 -10.15 7.21
C SER A 164 7.42 -9.74 7.00
N PHE A 165 6.90 -9.89 5.78
CA PHE A 165 5.49 -9.61 5.46
C PHE A 165 4.54 -10.52 6.24
N LEU A 166 4.77 -11.83 6.21
CA LEU A 166 3.93 -12.83 6.88
C LEU A 166 4.08 -12.77 8.39
N ARG A 167 5.29 -12.54 8.91
CA ARG A 167 5.53 -12.28 10.34
C ARG A 167 4.66 -11.13 10.81
N GLN A 168 4.68 -9.99 10.12
CA GLN A 168 3.81 -8.86 10.48
C GLN A 168 2.32 -9.22 10.46
N LYS A 169 1.88 -10.07 9.52
CA LYS A 169 0.48 -10.51 9.44
C LYS A 169 0.08 -11.46 10.56
N PHE A 170 0.93 -12.43 10.90
CA PHE A 170 0.61 -13.45 11.90
C PHE A 170 0.94 -13.03 13.33
N SER A 171 2.08 -12.37 13.57
CA SER A 171 2.48 -11.90 14.90
C SER A 171 1.94 -10.50 15.25
N GLY A 172 1.54 -9.71 14.24
CA GLY A 172 1.14 -8.31 14.40
C GLY A 172 2.30 -7.32 14.58
N GLU A 173 3.53 -7.81 14.70
CA GLU A 173 4.70 -6.95 14.88
C GLU A 173 5.00 -6.16 13.61
N LYS A 174 5.17 -4.84 13.72
CA LYS A 174 5.52 -3.96 12.61
C LYS A 174 6.97 -4.16 12.19
N CYS A 175 7.23 -5.17 11.36
CA CYS A 175 8.58 -5.51 10.88
C CYS A 175 8.72 -5.58 9.36
N TYR A 176 7.65 -5.36 8.60
CA TYR A 176 7.72 -5.37 7.14
C TYR A 176 7.97 -3.97 6.58
N PHE A 177 9.14 -3.78 5.96
CA PHE A 177 9.53 -2.56 5.27
C PHE A 177 9.60 -2.82 3.76
N GLY A 178 8.45 -2.79 3.11
CA GLY A 178 8.31 -3.00 1.67
C GLY A 178 6.98 -2.50 1.13
N ASP A 179 6.84 -2.57 -0.18
CA ASP A 179 5.62 -2.16 -0.88
C ASP A 179 4.45 -3.10 -0.58
N ARG A 180 3.23 -2.56 -0.61
CA ARG A 180 2.02 -3.39 -0.60
C ARG A 180 1.96 -4.26 -1.87
N PRO A 181 1.26 -5.40 -1.86
CA PRO A 181 1.20 -6.32 -3.00
C PRO A 181 0.94 -5.64 -4.36
N LYS A 182 -0.02 -4.71 -4.43
CA LYS A 182 -0.31 -3.94 -5.65
C LYS A 182 0.92 -3.23 -6.23
N ASN A 183 1.69 -2.56 -5.38
CA ASN A 183 2.89 -1.83 -5.78
C ASN A 183 4.09 -2.75 -5.97
N ALA A 184 4.25 -3.79 -5.14
CA ALA A 184 5.37 -4.72 -5.24
C ALA A 184 5.35 -5.51 -6.57
N HIS A 185 4.15 -5.79 -7.09
CA HIS A 185 3.95 -6.56 -8.32
C HIS A 185 3.56 -5.68 -9.51
N HIS A 186 3.68 -4.36 -9.43
CA HIS A 186 3.07 -3.41 -10.37
C HIS A 186 3.47 -3.68 -11.85
N TRP A 187 4.74 -4.02 -12.08
CA TRP A 187 5.30 -4.28 -13.42
C TRP A 187 5.02 -5.70 -13.94
N MET A 188 4.61 -6.63 -13.08
CA MET A 188 4.46 -8.05 -13.42
C MET A 188 3.07 -8.34 -14.00
N VAL A 189 3.01 -8.97 -15.17
CA VAL A 189 1.77 -9.55 -15.70
C VAL A 189 1.59 -10.94 -15.08
N ILE A 190 0.73 -11.02 -14.07
CA ILE A 190 0.41 -12.26 -13.36
C ILE A 190 -1.06 -12.53 -13.63
N ASN A 191 -1.38 -13.58 -14.39
CA ASN A 191 -2.75 -14.00 -14.63
C ASN A 191 -3.23 -14.94 -13.51
N ASN A 192 -4.51 -15.33 -13.53
CA ASN A 192 -5.06 -16.24 -12.53
C ASN A 192 -4.32 -17.58 -12.50
N GLU A 193 -4.03 -18.17 -13.67
CA GLU A 193 -3.34 -19.45 -13.77
C GLU A 193 -1.96 -19.42 -13.09
N LEU A 194 -1.17 -18.36 -13.30
CA LEU A 194 0.14 -18.22 -12.70
C LEU A 194 0.06 -17.96 -11.19
N PHE A 195 -0.96 -17.21 -10.74
CA PHE A 195 -1.22 -17.00 -9.32
C PHE A 195 -1.54 -18.33 -8.62
N ASP A 196 -2.47 -19.12 -9.20
CA ASP A 196 -2.89 -20.42 -8.68
C ASP A 196 -1.71 -21.41 -8.70
N TYR A 197 -0.93 -21.41 -9.79
CA TYR A 197 0.27 -22.24 -9.91
C TYR A 197 1.30 -21.98 -8.81
N ARG A 198 1.57 -20.70 -8.52
CA ARG A 198 2.46 -20.31 -7.42
C ARG A 198 1.89 -20.70 -6.07
N GLU A 199 0.58 -20.55 -5.88
CA GLU A 199 -0.11 -20.93 -4.65
C GLU A 199 -0.01 -22.44 -4.40
N ASP A 200 -0.23 -23.26 -5.43
CA ASP A 200 -0.05 -24.71 -5.37
C ASP A 200 1.36 -25.13 -4.94
N LEU A 201 2.39 -24.43 -5.44
CA LEU A 201 3.78 -24.65 -5.04
C LEU A 201 3.99 -24.34 -3.56
N LEU A 202 3.41 -23.23 -3.07
CA LEU A 202 3.45 -22.89 -1.65
C LEU A 202 2.70 -23.91 -0.79
N ILE A 203 1.49 -24.31 -1.18
CA ILE A 203 0.67 -25.32 -0.47
C ILE A 203 1.45 -26.64 -0.31
N LYS A 204 2.13 -27.10 -1.38
CA LYS A 204 3.00 -28.28 -1.33
C LYS A 204 4.09 -28.13 -0.28
N CYS A 205 4.73 -26.96 -0.18
CA CYS A 205 5.73 -26.67 0.84
C CYS A 205 5.12 -26.67 2.26
N LEU A 206 3.98 -26.00 2.46
CA LEU A 206 3.29 -25.96 3.75
C LEU A 206 2.96 -27.37 4.26
N ARG A 207 2.43 -28.24 3.38
CA ARG A 207 2.11 -29.63 3.68
C ARG A 207 3.35 -30.49 3.91
N LYS A 208 4.39 -30.34 3.07
CA LYS A 208 5.68 -31.04 3.22
C LYS A 208 6.31 -30.78 4.60
N HIS A 209 6.24 -29.53 5.08
CA HIS A 209 6.70 -29.15 6.41
C HIS A 209 5.67 -29.40 7.51
N LYS A 210 4.62 -30.18 7.25
CA LYS A 210 3.63 -30.65 8.22
C LYS A 210 2.93 -29.49 8.95
N LEU A 211 2.51 -28.45 8.22
CA LEU A 211 1.54 -27.50 8.78
C LEU A 211 0.15 -28.18 8.78
N PRO A 212 -0.63 -28.13 9.88
CA PRO A 212 -1.97 -28.69 9.93
C PRO A 212 -2.86 -28.20 8.78
N GLU A 213 -3.65 -29.10 8.18
CA GLU A 213 -4.41 -28.79 6.96
C GLU A 213 -5.38 -27.61 7.15
N TYR A 214 -6.04 -27.49 8.29
CA TYR A 214 -6.92 -26.34 8.56
C TYR A 214 -6.16 -25.00 8.59
N LEU A 215 -4.89 -25.00 9.00
CA LEU A 215 -4.02 -23.81 8.92
C LEU A 215 -3.55 -23.56 7.48
N VAL A 216 -3.28 -24.61 6.70
CA VAL A 216 -3.01 -24.46 5.25
C VAL A 216 -4.18 -23.76 4.56
N GLN A 217 -5.42 -24.20 4.81
CA GLN A 217 -6.63 -23.58 4.23
C GLN A 217 -6.81 -22.12 4.67
N ARG A 218 -6.49 -21.80 5.92
CA ARG A 218 -6.51 -20.41 6.42
C ARG A 218 -5.45 -19.53 5.75
N TRP A 219 -4.26 -20.09 5.51
CA TRP A 219 -3.22 -19.39 4.77
C TRP A 219 -3.67 -19.11 3.33
N VAL A 220 -4.19 -20.11 2.63
CA VAL A 220 -4.74 -19.93 1.27
C VAL A 220 -5.79 -18.81 1.24
N LYS A 221 -6.71 -18.81 2.22
CA LYS A 221 -7.68 -17.72 2.35
C LYS A 221 -7.05 -16.34 2.58
N LEU A 222 -5.92 -16.26 3.27
CA LEU A 222 -5.15 -15.01 3.42
C LEU A 222 -4.51 -14.60 2.08
N ASP A 223 -3.84 -15.52 1.39
CA ASP A 223 -3.18 -15.24 0.11
C ASP A 223 -4.21 -14.78 -0.94
N GLU A 224 -5.39 -15.41 -0.98
CA GLU A 224 -6.51 -15.05 -1.86
C GLU A 224 -6.99 -13.59 -1.68
N THR A 225 -6.85 -13.01 -0.47
CA THR A 225 -7.21 -11.60 -0.25
C THR A 225 -6.35 -10.63 -1.08
N PHE A 226 -5.18 -11.05 -1.54
CA PHE A 226 -4.28 -10.26 -2.38
C PHE A 226 -4.46 -10.49 -3.87
N ARG A 227 -5.36 -11.41 -4.29
CA ARG A 227 -5.55 -11.72 -5.72
C ARG A 227 -5.85 -10.47 -6.54
N THR A 228 -6.77 -9.63 -6.07
CA THR A 228 -7.17 -8.39 -6.77
C THR A 228 -6.06 -7.33 -6.84
N ASP A 229 -5.07 -7.40 -5.95
CA ASP A 229 -3.90 -6.52 -5.97
C ASP A 229 -2.82 -7.02 -6.94
N ILE A 230 -2.73 -8.34 -7.15
CA ILE A 230 -1.62 -8.99 -7.86
C ILE A 230 -2.00 -9.34 -9.30
N VAL A 231 -3.19 -9.93 -9.50
CA VAL A 231 -3.62 -10.47 -10.79
C VAL A 231 -4.03 -9.35 -11.73
N LYS A 232 -3.42 -9.34 -12.92
CA LYS A 232 -3.66 -8.35 -13.98
C LYS A 232 -3.17 -8.84 -15.34
N SER A 233 -3.84 -8.40 -16.40
CA SER A 233 -3.49 -8.72 -17.80
C SER A 233 -2.43 -7.80 -18.39
N THR A 234 -2.21 -6.62 -17.80
CA THR A 234 -1.19 -5.66 -18.22
C THR A 234 -0.46 -5.09 -17.01
N PRO A 235 0.79 -4.63 -17.16
CA PRO A 235 1.47 -3.91 -16.09
C PRO A 235 0.67 -2.66 -15.68
N GLN A 236 0.73 -2.32 -14.39
CA GLN A 236 0.08 -1.14 -13.84
C GLN A 236 1.13 -0.24 -13.17
N PRO A 237 1.08 1.09 -13.36
CA PRO A 237 2.00 2.01 -12.71
C PRO A 237 2.01 1.85 -11.19
N LYS A 238 3.18 2.02 -10.58
CA LYS A 238 3.32 2.06 -9.12
C LYS A 238 2.80 3.40 -8.63
N ILE A 239 2.03 3.42 -7.54
CA ILE A 239 1.54 4.67 -6.96
C ILE A 239 2.12 4.81 -5.55
N ILE A 240 2.97 5.81 -5.34
CA ILE A 240 3.56 6.11 -4.02
C ILE A 240 3.12 7.51 -3.63
N ASN A 241 2.41 7.63 -2.50
CA ASN A 241 1.93 8.92 -1.99
C ASN A 241 1.16 9.75 -3.04
N GLY A 242 0.35 9.10 -3.87
CA GLY A 242 -0.42 9.76 -4.94
C GLY A 242 0.37 10.06 -6.22
N VAL A 243 1.69 9.87 -6.21
CA VAL A 243 2.54 10.04 -7.39
C VAL A 243 2.55 8.74 -8.20
N VAL A 244 2.21 8.85 -9.48
CA VAL A 244 2.27 7.75 -10.44
C VAL A 244 3.71 7.63 -10.95
N TYR A 245 4.34 6.51 -10.65
CA TYR A 245 5.66 6.18 -11.16
C TYR A 245 5.52 5.38 -12.46
N PRO A 246 6.28 5.74 -13.51
CA PRO A 246 6.18 5.05 -14.78
C PRO A 246 6.66 3.60 -14.65
N LEU A 247 6.11 2.73 -15.49
CA LEU A 247 6.44 1.30 -15.54
C LEU A 247 7.88 1.06 -15.96
N ASP A 248 8.38 1.94 -16.81
CA ASP A 248 9.73 1.91 -17.33
C ASP A 248 10.15 3.33 -17.73
N GLY A 249 11.44 3.53 -17.96
CA GLY A 249 11.98 4.81 -18.40
C GLY A 249 13.29 5.16 -17.70
N LEU A 250 13.98 6.09 -18.34
CA LEU A 250 15.21 6.67 -17.84
C LEU A 250 14.97 8.15 -17.60
N GLU A 251 15.32 8.63 -16.41
CA GLU A 251 15.38 10.05 -16.11
C GLU A 251 16.84 10.47 -16.01
N THR A 252 17.11 11.73 -16.33
CA THR A 252 18.45 12.32 -16.16
C THR A 252 18.42 13.23 -14.96
N ILE A 253 19.15 12.85 -13.91
CA ILE A 253 19.18 13.58 -12.64
C ILE A 253 20.63 13.93 -12.27
N LYS A 254 20.78 14.91 -11.39
CA LYS A 254 22.05 15.24 -10.76
C LYS A 254 22.09 14.55 -9.40
N ILE A 255 23.11 13.72 -9.17
CA ILE A 255 23.26 12.97 -7.91
C ILE A 255 23.70 13.93 -6.80
N ASP A 256 23.04 13.85 -5.64
CA ASP A 256 23.31 14.65 -4.44
C ASP A 256 24.36 14.04 -3.51
N GLU A 257 24.50 12.71 -3.53
CA GLU A 257 25.50 11.92 -2.81
C GLU A 257 26.15 10.88 -3.74
N GLY A 258 27.49 10.82 -3.77
CA GLY A 258 28.21 9.95 -4.69
C GLY A 258 27.80 8.47 -4.61
N THR A 259 27.80 7.79 -5.75
CA THR A 259 27.38 6.38 -5.91
C THR A 259 28.28 5.65 -6.90
N LEU A 260 27.96 4.40 -7.25
CA LEU A 260 28.63 3.64 -8.31
C LEU A 260 27.72 3.48 -9.52
N CYS A 261 28.31 3.42 -10.71
CA CYS A 261 27.60 3.09 -11.93
C CYS A 261 27.28 1.59 -11.97
N ASP A 262 26.00 1.22 -12.10
CA ASP A 262 25.54 -0.17 -12.15
C ASP A 262 25.95 -0.93 -13.43
N SER A 263 26.63 -0.27 -14.38
CA SER A 263 27.12 -0.90 -15.60
C SER A 263 28.64 -1.08 -15.68
N CYS A 264 29.42 -0.22 -15.04
CA CYS A 264 30.89 -0.22 -15.18
C CYS A 264 31.62 -0.07 -13.85
N ASP A 265 30.88 -0.03 -12.74
CA ASP A 265 31.38 0.12 -11.36
C ASP A 265 32.21 1.39 -11.13
N ARG A 266 32.23 2.32 -12.10
CA ARG A 266 32.93 3.60 -11.95
C ARG A 266 32.23 4.42 -10.85
N PRO A 267 33.01 5.07 -9.96
CA PRO A 267 32.50 6.11 -9.09
C PRO A 267 31.79 7.21 -9.88
N ILE A 268 30.63 7.61 -9.37
CA ILE A 268 29.83 8.75 -9.78
C ILE A 268 29.91 9.74 -8.63
N GLU A 269 30.52 10.89 -8.90
CA GLU A 269 30.76 11.87 -7.84
C GLU A 269 29.49 12.68 -7.53
N LYS A 270 29.47 13.25 -6.32
CA LYS A 270 28.44 14.23 -5.96
C LYS A 270 28.39 15.33 -7.02
N ASN A 271 27.19 15.74 -7.40
CA ASN A 271 26.90 16.70 -8.45
C ASN A 271 27.12 16.22 -9.90
N GLU A 272 27.44 14.95 -10.13
CA GLU A 272 27.52 14.40 -11.48
C GLU A 272 26.11 14.12 -12.06
N MET A 273 25.95 14.30 -13.37
CA MET A 273 24.73 13.94 -14.08
C MET A 273 24.72 12.45 -14.41
N VAL A 274 23.60 11.78 -14.14
CA VAL A 274 23.43 10.35 -14.38
C VAL A 274 22.12 10.06 -15.12
N ARG A 275 22.03 8.88 -15.74
CA ARG A 275 20.73 8.31 -16.10
C ARG A 275 20.29 7.32 -15.03
N TYR A 276 19.08 7.50 -14.54
CA TYR A 276 18.47 6.69 -13.50
C TYR A 276 17.27 5.92 -14.08
N HIS A 277 17.26 4.61 -13.91
CA HIS A 277 16.15 3.76 -14.32
C HIS A 277 15.00 3.86 -13.32
N LEU A 278 13.89 4.43 -13.76
CA LEU A 278 12.77 4.83 -12.88
C LEU A 278 12.13 3.66 -12.11
N ARG A 279 12.11 2.47 -12.71
CA ARG A 279 11.65 1.23 -12.06
C ARG A 279 12.74 0.48 -11.28
N LEU A 280 13.90 0.22 -11.89
CA LEU A 280 14.93 -0.66 -11.31
C LEU A 280 15.83 0.04 -10.29
N GLY A 281 15.85 1.37 -10.30
CA GLY A 281 16.73 2.18 -9.46
C GLY A 281 18.20 2.15 -9.87
N LEU A 282 18.49 1.58 -11.04
CA LEU A 282 19.85 1.48 -11.56
C LEU A 282 20.33 2.84 -12.08
N THR A 283 21.57 3.17 -11.77
CA THR A 283 22.23 4.43 -12.05
C THR A 283 23.38 4.23 -13.02
N TYR A 284 23.40 5.02 -14.10
CA TYR A 284 24.39 4.94 -15.17
C TYR A 284 25.16 6.26 -15.30
N CYS A 285 26.49 6.17 -15.29
CA CYS A 285 27.37 7.33 -15.49
C CYS A 285 27.31 7.85 -16.93
N SER A 286 27.90 9.03 -17.16
CA SER A 286 27.90 9.71 -18.46
C SER A 286 28.40 8.86 -19.63
N ASN A 287 29.33 7.95 -19.37
CA ASN A 287 29.91 7.08 -20.41
C ASN A 287 29.03 5.87 -20.73
N CYS A 288 28.25 5.41 -19.76
CA CYS A 288 27.29 4.32 -19.96
C CYS A 288 25.95 4.84 -20.52
N MET A 289 25.69 6.16 -20.44
CA MET A 289 24.48 6.83 -20.95
C MET A 289 24.19 6.61 -22.45
N THR A 290 25.22 6.36 -23.26
CA THR A 290 25.11 6.28 -24.73
C THR A 290 25.21 4.85 -25.28
N SER A 291 25.54 3.88 -24.43
CA SER A 291 25.79 2.52 -24.90
C SER A 291 24.48 1.82 -25.30
N GLU A 292 24.54 1.03 -26.39
CA GLU A 292 23.45 0.12 -26.78
C GLU A 292 23.02 -0.83 -25.65
N LYS A 293 23.85 -0.99 -24.60
CA LYS A 293 23.55 -1.78 -23.39
C LYS A 293 22.31 -1.28 -22.64
N LEU A 294 21.95 0.00 -22.71
CA LEU A 294 20.70 0.49 -22.10
C LEU A 294 19.43 -0.11 -22.73
N LYS A 295 19.50 -0.56 -24.00
CA LYS A 295 18.36 -1.18 -24.70
C LYS A 295 18.14 -2.65 -24.31
N GLN A 296 19.12 -3.31 -23.66
CA GLN A 296 19.01 -4.71 -23.25
C GLN A 296 18.55 -4.89 -21.79
N ILE A 297 18.48 -3.79 -21.02
CA ILE A 297 18.05 -3.79 -19.61
C ILE A 297 16.53 -3.50 -19.49
N ILE A 298 15.94 -2.89 -20.55
CA ILE A 298 14.51 -2.60 -20.70
C ILE A 298 13.79 -3.82 -21.26
#